data_AF-A0A368XUG3-F1
#
_entry.id   AF-A0A368XUG3-F1
#
_cell.length_a   1.000
_cell.length_b   1.000
_cell.length_c   1.000
_cell.angle_alpha   90.00
_cell.angle_beta   90.00
_cell.angle_gamma   90.00
#
_symmetry.space_group_name_H-M   'P 1'
#
loop_
_entity.id
_entity.type
_entity.pdbx_description
1 polymer ?
#
loop_
_entity_poly.entity_id
_entity_poly.type
_entity_poly.pdbx_seq_one_letter_code
_entity_poly.pdbx_strand_id
1 'polypeptide(L)'
;MSPARALRLLLLSLAALLLGVVLAGAVALRLLAPQPGEWAMPLRIGPWHTSASVPAALRLATAAPFATWLDGRRLQTRWGPVQLHWQAHDRSLHLQCAPCRMPASALGGTPLELQRLQVTVFRDFETMQGLVRADTGVDDGPALQAWFTGRLQGGGLALQLRLPATPIADAYAVLAPQLPELRQARIGGEIALRAQWQLPAGPLRVQPQLEGFTVQGLGTEAWAHASSSCGAPSRLRQGDWLVRAVLAAEDQRFFEHPGYDIRELQAALSANQALGGVRRGGSTLSQQLAKRLVTGDERSATRKLRELLYAVEMEQTLGKARILQLYLDNAPWGMGVCGAEAAARGYFGRSARQLEPAQAVWLAAMLHRPDAEARAWRSSGGIALERAEWVAGQLRGGTRARERRAATEALRALAQPAP
;
A
#
# COMPACT_ATOMS: atom_id res chain seq x y z
N MET A 1 47.75 -53.50 -12.51
CA MET A 1 46.44 -53.42 -13.21
C MET A 1 46.68 -53.02 -14.65
N SER A 2 46.05 -53.67 -15.65
CA SER A 2 46.17 -53.20 -17.04
C SER A 2 45.44 -51.86 -17.21
N PRO A 3 45.94 -50.95 -18.08
CA PRO A 3 45.33 -49.64 -18.30
C PRO A 3 43.85 -49.74 -18.70
N ALA A 4 43.46 -50.79 -19.44
CA ALA A 4 42.08 -51.09 -19.79
C ALA A 4 41.18 -51.43 -18.58
N ARG A 5 41.72 -52.12 -17.55
CA ARG A 5 40.97 -52.39 -16.31
C ARG A 5 40.83 -51.14 -15.44
N ALA A 6 41.86 -50.29 -15.39
CA ALA A 6 41.79 -49.01 -14.68
C ALA A 6 40.75 -48.06 -15.29
N LEU A 7 40.73 -47.95 -16.63
CA LEU A 7 39.74 -47.14 -17.35
C LEU A 7 38.30 -47.64 -17.13
N ARG A 8 38.09 -48.97 -17.17
CA ARG A 8 36.76 -49.56 -16.90
C ARG A 8 36.27 -49.27 -15.48
N LEU A 9 37.14 -49.40 -14.47
CA LEU A 9 36.79 -49.09 -13.08
C LEU A 9 36.47 -47.60 -12.91
N LEU A 10 37.23 -46.71 -13.57
CA LEU A 10 36.98 -45.28 -13.56
C LEU A 10 35.63 -44.94 -14.20
N LEU A 11 35.33 -45.50 -15.39
CA LEU A 11 34.03 -45.30 -16.05
C LEU A 11 32.85 -45.83 -15.23
N LEU A 12 32.99 -47.00 -14.60
CA LEU A 12 31.96 -47.56 -13.71
C LEU A 12 31.75 -46.69 -12.47
N SER A 13 32.82 -46.17 -11.87
CA SER A 13 32.72 -45.26 -10.72
C SER A 13 32.04 -43.94 -11.10
N LEU A 14 32.35 -43.38 -12.27
CA LEU A 14 31.70 -42.18 -12.80
C LEU A 14 30.21 -42.42 -13.09
N ALA A 15 29.87 -43.56 -13.70
CA ALA A 15 28.49 -43.94 -13.98
C ALA A 15 27.69 -44.15 -12.68
N ALA A 16 28.27 -44.80 -11.68
CA ALA A 16 27.66 -44.97 -10.37
C ALA A 16 27.46 -43.62 -9.64
N LEU A 17 28.43 -42.70 -9.73
CA LEU A 17 28.32 -41.35 -9.19
C LEU A 17 27.19 -40.57 -9.87
N LEU A 18 27.13 -40.60 -11.21
CA LEU A 18 26.08 -39.97 -12.01
C LEU A 18 24.69 -40.54 -11.66
N LEU A 19 24.56 -41.86 -11.58
CA LEU A 19 23.32 -42.52 -11.17
C LEU A 19 22.91 -42.12 -9.76
N GLY A 20 23.86 -42.03 -8.83
CA GLY A 20 23.62 -41.54 -7.47
C GLY A 20 23.09 -40.10 -7.45
N VAL A 21 23.69 -39.21 -8.24
CA VAL A 21 23.22 -37.81 -8.38
C VAL A 21 21.82 -37.76 -9.00
N VAL A 22 21.54 -38.56 -10.02
CA VAL A 22 20.20 -38.63 -10.65
C VAL A 22 19.15 -39.15 -9.68
N LEU A 23 19.45 -40.23 -8.94
CA LEU A 23 18.55 -40.79 -7.93
C LEU A 23 18.30 -39.80 -6.79
N ALA A 24 19.34 -39.15 -6.27
CA ALA A 24 19.21 -38.11 -5.26
C ALA A 24 18.35 -36.94 -5.77
N GLY A 25 18.55 -36.51 -7.01
CA GLY A 25 17.74 -35.50 -7.67
C GLY A 25 16.27 -35.91 -7.82
N ALA A 26 15.99 -37.16 -8.21
CA ALA A 26 14.64 -37.69 -8.33
C ALA A 26 13.92 -37.80 -6.98
N VAL A 27 14.63 -38.22 -5.92
CA VAL A 27 14.09 -38.25 -4.56
C VAL A 27 13.79 -36.83 -4.07
N ALA A 28 14.71 -35.88 -4.27
CA ALA A 28 14.49 -34.47 -3.91
C ALA A 28 13.28 -33.88 -4.65
N LEU A 29 13.13 -34.15 -5.94
CA LEU A 29 11.98 -33.73 -6.74
C LEU A 29 10.66 -34.36 -6.25
N ARG A 30 10.68 -35.62 -5.80
CA ARG A 30 9.51 -36.25 -5.18
C ARG A 30 9.16 -35.66 -3.82
N LEU A 31 10.16 -35.37 -2.98
CA LEU A 31 9.94 -34.73 -1.67
C LEU A 31 9.36 -33.32 -1.80
N LEU A 32 9.69 -32.64 -2.89
CA LEU A 32 9.15 -31.32 -3.22
C LEU A 32 7.88 -31.40 -4.08
N ALA A 33 7.39 -32.58 -4.47
CA ALA A 33 6.18 -32.67 -5.29
C ALA A 33 4.94 -32.22 -4.49
N PRO A 34 4.14 -31.26 -4.99
CA PRO A 34 2.97 -30.77 -4.28
C PRO A 34 1.82 -31.78 -4.28
N GLN A 35 1.12 -31.86 -3.15
CA GLN A 35 -0.15 -32.58 -3.04
C GLN A 35 -1.33 -31.75 -3.57
N PRO A 36 -2.47 -32.39 -3.96
CA PRO A 36 -3.67 -31.64 -4.35
C PRO A 36 -4.11 -30.66 -3.26
N GLY A 37 -4.27 -29.39 -3.63
CA GLY A 37 -4.64 -28.31 -2.70
C GLY A 37 -3.48 -27.73 -1.87
N GLU A 38 -2.27 -28.26 -2.00
CA GLU A 38 -1.08 -27.70 -1.36
C GLU A 38 -0.58 -26.47 -2.11
N TRP A 39 -0.02 -25.52 -1.37
CA TRP A 39 0.65 -24.38 -1.96
C TRP A 39 1.84 -24.85 -2.79
N ALA A 40 1.71 -24.71 -4.11
CA ALA A 40 2.75 -25.02 -5.07
C ALA A 40 3.33 -23.73 -5.68
N MET A 41 4.63 -23.72 -5.92
CA MET A 41 5.32 -22.70 -6.71
C MET A 41 5.90 -23.31 -7.99
N PRO A 42 5.86 -22.62 -9.14
CA PRO A 42 6.52 -23.11 -10.35
C PRO A 42 8.03 -23.10 -10.13
N LEU A 43 8.69 -24.21 -10.46
CA LEU A 43 10.13 -24.40 -10.34
C LEU A 43 10.70 -24.74 -11.72
N ARG A 44 11.72 -23.98 -12.13
CA ARG A 44 12.41 -24.19 -13.41
C ARG A 44 13.84 -24.64 -13.13
N ILE A 45 14.18 -25.87 -13.52
CA ILE A 45 15.52 -26.45 -13.38
C ILE A 45 16.01 -26.81 -14.79
N GLY A 46 16.82 -25.94 -15.38
CA GLY A 46 17.24 -26.08 -16.78
C GLY A 46 16.04 -26.11 -17.73
N PRO A 47 15.89 -27.14 -18.58
CA PRO A 47 14.75 -27.28 -19.50
C PRO A 47 13.46 -27.78 -18.82
N TRP A 48 13.52 -28.24 -17.57
CA TRP A 48 12.37 -28.85 -16.90
C TRP A 48 11.51 -27.81 -16.18
N HIS A 49 10.20 -27.95 -16.37
CA HIS A 49 9.17 -27.19 -15.68
C HIS A 49 8.45 -28.14 -14.72
N THR A 50 8.61 -27.90 -13.42
CA THR A 50 7.89 -28.65 -12.38
C THR A 50 7.23 -27.67 -11.41
N SER A 51 6.45 -28.19 -10.47
CA SER A 51 5.95 -27.42 -9.34
C SER A 51 6.55 -27.97 -8.06
N ALA A 52 6.86 -27.10 -7.11
CA ALA A 52 7.39 -27.45 -5.81
C ALA A 52 6.40 -27.06 -4.70
N SER A 53 6.10 -27.98 -3.78
CA SER A 53 5.42 -27.69 -2.51
C SER A 53 6.25 -26.66 -1.74
N VAL A 54 5.61 -25.53 -1.45
CA VAL A 54 6.23 -24.48 -0.64
C VAL A 54 6.40 -24.93 0.82
N PRO A 55 5.40 -25.57 1.47
CA PRO A 55 5.59 -26.17 2.80
C PRO A 55 6.77 -27.15 2.85
N ALA A 56 6.88 -28.06 1.88
CA ALA A 56 7.99 -29.02 1.82
C ALA A 56 9.33 -28.32 1.60
N ALA A 57 9.38 -27.33 0.69
CA ALA A 57 10.57 -26.51 0.47
C ALA A 57 10.99 -25.76 1.74
N LEU A 58 10.06 -25.19 2.49
CA LEU A 58 10.33 -24.51 3.77
C LEU A 58 10.85 -25.50 4.82
N ARG A 59 10.24 -26.68 4.95
CA ARG A 59 10.72 -27.74 5.85
C ARG A 59 12.15 -28.15 5.51
N LEU A 60 12.44 -28.33 4.22
CA LEU A 60 13.77 -28.71 3.73
C LEU A 60 14.79 -27.59 3.97
N ALA A 61 14.46 -26.34 3.59
CA ALA A 61 15.33 -25.17 3.74
C ALA A 61 15.76 -24.89 5.18
N THR A 62 14.98 -25.34 6.15
CA THR A 62 15.23 -25.14 7.59
C THR A 62 15.56 -26.45 8.32
N ALA A 63 15.86 -27.53 7.60
CA ALA A 63 16.39 -28.77 8.18
C ALA A 63 17.92 -28.72 8.22
N ALA A 64 18.54 -29.02 9.37
CA ALA A 64 19.97 -28.78 9.60
C ALA A 64 20.92 -29.29 8.48
N PRO A 65 20.79 -30.51 7.94
CA PRO A 65 21.70 -31.00 6.89
C PRO A 65 21.60 -30.21 5.58
N PHE A 66 20.41 -29.71 5.27
CA PHE A 66 20.18 -28.92 4.05
C PHE A 66 20.45 -27.44 4.28
N ALA A 67 20.18 -26.93 5.49
CA ALA A 67 20.45 -25.56 5.85
C ALA A 67 21.96 -25.25 5.84
N THR A 68 22.81 -26.20 6.27
CA THR A 68 24.27 -26.08 6.10
C THR A 68 24.71 -26.06 4.63
N TRP A 69 23.98 -26.75 3.74
CA TRP A 69 24.24 -26.70 2.29
C TRP A 69 23.78 -25.39 1.65
N LEU A 70 22.76 -24.75 2.23
CA LEU A 70 22.29 -23.42 1.85
C LEU A 70 23.20 -22.29 2.34
N ASP A 71 24.07 -22.54 3.32
CA ASP A 71 24.96 -21.53 3.87
C ASP A 71 25.86 -20.89 2.80
N GLY A 72 25.93 -19.57 2.79
CA GLY A 72 26.68 -18.78 1.81
C GLY A 72 26.06 -18.74 0.40
N ARG A 73 24.91 -19.39 0.16
CA ARG A 73 24.22 -19.32 -1.14
C ARG A 73 23.61 -17.95 -1.36
N ARG A 74 23.65 -17.50 -2.62
CA ARG A 74 22.98 -16.28 -3.10
C ARG A 74 21.89 -16.65 -4.10
N LEU A 75 20.65 -16.27 -3.80
CA LEU A 75 19.49 -16.48 -4.65
C LEU A 75 19.08 -15.17 -5.32
N GLN A 76 18.84 -15.21 -6.62
CA GLN A 76 18.23 -14.08 -7.33
C GLN A 76 16.72 -14.17 -7.19
N THR A 77 16.11 -13.17 -6.56
CA THR A 77 14.66 -13.11 -6.34
C THR A 77 14.07 -11.85 -6.98
N ARG A 78 12.74 -11.81 -7.08
CA ARG A 78 12.01 -10.59 -7.52
C ARG A 78 12.24 -9.38 -6.61
N TRP A 79 12.68 -9.60 -5.37
CA TRP A 79 12.96 -8.55 -4.40
C TRP A 79 14.42 -8.09 -4.42
N GLY A 80 15.27 -8.75 -5.21
CA GLY A 80 16.71 -8.52 -5.21
C GLY A 80 17.50 -9.78 -4.82
N PRO A 81 18.83 -9.66 -4.73
CA PRO A 81 19.69 -10.76 -4.31
C PRO A 81 19.48 -11.06 -2.82
N VAL A 82 19.15 -12.31 -2.52
CA VAL A 82 19.01 -12.82 -1.13
C VAL A 82 20.21 -13.71 -0.81
N GLN A 83 20.96 -13.34 0.21
CA GLN A 83 22.03 -14.16 0.80
C GLN A 83 21.43 -15.02 1.92
N LEU A 84 21.87 -16.27 1.99
CA LEU A 84 21.46 -17.24 3.00
C LEU A 84 22.64 -17.53 3.92
N HIS A 85 22.41 -17.51 5.22
CA HIS A 85 23.40 -17.90 6.21
C HIS A 85 22.76 -18.82 7.27
N TRP A 86 23.38 -19.96 7.55
CA TRP A 86 22.92 -20.89 8.57
C TRP A 86 23.75 -20.75 9.83
N GLN A 87 23.08 -20.46 10.95
CA GLN A 87 23.71 -20.35 12.25
C GLN A 87 23.51 -21.66 13.03
N ALA A 88 24.60 -22.41 13.23
CA ALA A 88 24.53 -23.75 13.82
C ALA A 88 24.17 -23.73 15.32
N HIS A 89 24.61 -22.70 16.05
CA HIS A 89 24.43 -22.60 17.50
C HIS A 89 22.95 -22.48 17.91
N ASP A 90 22.18 -21.64 17.21
CA ASP A 90 20.75 -21.42 17.49
C ASP A 90 19.82 -22.13 16.49
N ARG A 91 20.41 -22.88 15.54
CA ARG A 91 19.70 -23.60 14.47
C ARG A 91 18.77 -22.69 13.68
N SER A 92 19.23 -21.48 13.38
CA SER A 92 18.46 -20.48 12.66
C SER A 92 19.00 -20.23 11.25
N LEU A 93 18.08 -19.92 10.34
CA LEU A 93 18.38 -19.50 8.98
C LEU A 93 18.22 -17.99 8.88
N HIS A 94 19.29 -17.30 8.52
CA HIS A 94 19.31 -15.87 8.24
C HIS A 94 19.21 -15.63 6.74
N LEU A 95 18.28 -14.77 6.33
CA LEU A 95 18.12 -14.30 4.97
C LEU A 95 18.42 -12.80 4.95
N GLN A 96 19.30 -12.36 4.07
CA GLN A 96 19.64 -10.95 3.91
C GLN A 96 19.42 -10.50 2.47
N CYS A 97 18.68 -9.40 2.29
CA CYS A 97 18.40 -8.76 1.01
C CYS A 97 18.90 -7.31 1.07
N ALA A 98 19.88 -6.95 0.22
CA ALA A 98 20.51 -5.63 0.21
C ALA A 98 21.06 -5.26 -1.19
N PRO A 99 20.56 -4.20 -1.86
CA PRO A 99 19.28 -3.52 -1.56
C PRO A 99 18.09 -4.44 -1.84
N CYS A 100 16.98 -4.19 -1.15
CA CYS A 100 15.75 -4.97 -1.28
C CYS A 100 14.60 -4.15 -1.84
N ARG A 101 13.91 -4.68 -2.85
CA ARG A 101 12.75 -4.06 -3.49
C ARG A 101 11.48 -4.76 -3.05
N MET A 102 10.64 -4.05 -2.31
CA MET A 102 9.37 -4.57 -1.80
C MET A 102 8.21 -3.98 -2.59
N PRO A 103 7.38 -4.80 -3.28
CA PRO A 103 6.19 -4.28 -3.94
C PRO A 103 5.23 -3.71 -2.90
N ALA A 104 4.88 -2.43 -3.06
CA ALA A 104 3.98 -1.71 -2.17
C ALA A 104 2.75 -1.21 -2.96
N SER A 105 2.04 -2.12 -3.62
CA SER A 105 0.91 -1.77 -4.51
C SER A 105 -0.18 -0.96 -3.81
N ALA A 106 -0.34 -1.10 -2.50
CA ALA A 106 -1.24 -0.28 -1.68
C ALA A 106 -0.78 1.18 -1.50
N LEU A 107 0.51 1.47 -1.67
CA LEU A 107 1.12 2.79 -1.51
C LEU A 107 1.50 3.44 -2.84
N GLY A 108 1.58 2.68 -3.95
CA GLY A 108 1.91 3.21 -5.28
C GLY A 108 2.30 2.12 -6.27
N GLY A 109 2.65 2.53 -7.49
CA GLY A 109 3.12 1.61 -8.53
C GLY A 109 4.60 1.25 -8.40
N THR A 110 5.39 2.09 -7.70
CA THR A 110 6.82 1.86 -7.48
C THR A 110 7.06 0.97 -6.26
N PRO A 111 7.99 0.01 -6.32
CA PRO A 111 8.46 -0.72 -5.15
C PRO A 111 9.08 0.24 -4.11
N LEU A 112 8.98 -0.12 -2.84
CA LEU A 112 9.81 0.47 -1.78
C LEU A 112 11.21 -0.14 -1.86
N GLU A 113 12.24 0.70 -1.77
CA GLU A 113 13.63 0.25 -1.73
C GLU A 113 14.14 0.33 -0.29
N LEU A 114 14.43 -0.82 0.29
CA LEU A 114 15.06 -0.96 1.61
C LEU A 114 16.56 -1.17 1.40
N GLN A 115 17.39 -0.49 2.19
CA GLN A 115 18.85 -0.65 2.10
C GLN A 115 19.27 -2.06 2.53
N ARG A 116 18.71 -2.54 3.65
CA ARG A 116 18.95 -3.88 4.16
C ARG A 116 17.68 -4.42 4.80
N LEU A 117 17.30 -5.63 4.40
CA LEU A 117 16.25 -6.42 5.03
C LEU A 117 16.85 -7.76 5.46
N GLN A 118 16.77 -8.06 6.75
CA GLN A 118 17.22 -9.30 7.35
C GLN A 118 16.02 -10.04 7.93
N VAL A 119 15.94 -11.34 7.68
CA VAL A 119 14.94 -12.22 8.26
C VAL A 119 15.66 -13.38 8.90
N THR A 120 15.52 -13.52 10.21
CA THR A 120 16.02 -14.68 10.96
C THR A 120 14.85 -15.61 11.20
N VAL A 121 14.99 -16.88 10.81
CA VAL A 121 13.93 -17.89 10.90
C VAL A 121 14.42 -19.07 11.74
N PHE A 122 13.68 -19.37 12.80
CA PHE A 122 13.79 -20.60 13.55
C PHE A 122 12.54 -21.45 13.27
N ARG A 123 12.72 -22.75 12.99
CA ARG A 123 11.60 -23.68 12.77
C ARG A 123 11.69 -24.84 13.75
N ASP A 124 10.57 -25.11 14.41
CA ASP A 124 10.34 -26.32 15.19
C ASP A 124 9.12 -27.08 14.65
N PHE A 125 9.36 -28.23 14.03
CA PHE A 125 8.36 -29.03 13.30
C PHE A 125 7.49 -28.18 12.34
N GLU A 126 6.20 -28.04 12.65
CA GLU A 126 5.22 -27.29 11.84
C GLU A 126 5.15 -25.81 12.21
N THR A 127 5.86 -25.38 13.25
CA THR A 127 5.89 -24.00 13.71
C THR A 127 7.19 -23.32 13.31
N MET A 128 7.11 -22.03 13.04
CA MET A 128 8.27 -21.18 12.78
C MET A 128 8.10 -19.85 13.50
N GLN A 129 9.20 -19.25 13.87
CA GLN A 129 9.23 -17.94 14.49
C GLN A 129 10.52 -17.23 14.14
N GLY A 130 10.54 -15.92 14.34
CA GLY A 130 11.75 -15.19 14.07
C GLY A 130 11.58 -13.69 14.08
N LEU A 131 12.60 -13.02 13.57
CA LEU A 131 12.72 -11.58 13.55
C LEU A 131 12.90 -11.11 12.11
N VAL A 132 12.13 -10.09 11.73
CA VAL A 132 12.35 -9.28 10.54
C VAL A 132 12.97 -7.97 10.99
N ARG A 133 14.16 -7.66 10.49
CA ARG A 133 14.83 -6.38 10.72
C ARG A 133 15.02 -5.66 9.38
N ALA A 134 14.59 -4.43 9.28
CA ALA A 134 14.91 -3.54 8.17
C ALA A 134 15.64 -2.31 8.69
N ASP A 135 16.77 -1.94 8.09
CA ASP A 135 17.56 -0.78 8.52
C ASP A 135 18.18 -0.04 7.34
N THR A 136 18.82 1.09 7.63
CA THR A 136 19.45 1.98 6.66
C THR A 136 20.82 1.46 6.18
N GLY A 137 21.30 0.33 6.71
CA GLY A 137 22.63 -0.21 6.45
C GLY A 137 23.77 0.48 7.19
N VAL A 138 23.47 1.50 8.00
CA VAL A 138 24.40 2.20 8.88
C VAL A 138 24.37 1.56 10.26
N ASP A 139 25.53 1.30 10.85
CA ASP A 139 25.63 0.74 12.20
C ASP A 139 25.03 1.71 13.23
N ASP A 140 24.32 1.17 14.22
CA ASP A 140 23.54 1.92 15.21
C ASP A 140 22.50 2.90 14.64
N GLY A 141 22.18 2.79 13.35
CA GLY A 141 21.15 3.58 12.70
C GLY A 141 19.72 3.11 13.01
N PRO A 142 18.71 3.90 12.59
CA PRO A 142 17.30 3.53 12.72
C PRO A 142 17.01 2.16 12.11
N ALA A 143 16.23 1.37 12.83
CA ALA A 143 15.84 0.03 12.41
C ALA A 143 14.40 -0.29 12.80
N LEU A 144 13.69 -0.95 11.89
CA LEU A 144 12.40 -1.56 12.14
C LEU A 144 12.60 -3.02 12.50
N GLN A 145 12.08 -3.44 13.66
CA GLN A 145 12.19 -4.81 14.15
C GLN A 145 10.83 -5.41 14.42
N ALA A 146 10.41 -6.40 13.64
CA ALA A 146 9.14 -7.08 13.80
C ALA A 146 9.33 -8.57 14.08
N TRP A 147 8.66 -9.07 15.12
CA TRP A 147 8.62 -10.49 15.42
C TRP A 147 7.54 -11.17 14.60
N PHE A 148 7.80 -12.38 14.12
CA PHE A 148 6.79 -13.18 13.46
C PHE A 148 6.70 -14.58 14.04
N THR A 149 5.51 -15.16 13.94
CA THR A 149 5.25 -16.58 14.14
C THR A 149 4.53 -17.12 12.91
N GLY A 150 4.71 -18.41 12.66
CA GLY A 150 4.14 -19.08 11.52
C GLY A 150 3.80 -20.52 11.82
N ARG A 151 2.78 -21.04 11.15
CA ARG A 151 2.39 -22.45 11.23
C ARG A 151 2.08 -22.99 9.85
N LEU A 152 2.74 -24.09 9.50
CA LEU A 152 2.41 -24.89 8.33
C LEU A 152 1.13 -25.67 8.65
N GLN A 153 0.06 -25.40 7.91
CA GLN A 153 -1.25 -26.03 8.13
C GLN A 153 -2.01 -26.16 6.81
N GLY A 154 -2.63 -27.32 6.57
CA GLY A 154 -3.51 -27.54 5.42
C GLY A 154 -2.84 -27.32 4.07
N GLY A 155 -1.54 -27.62 3.95
CA GLY A 155 -0.77 -27.38 2.73
C GLY A 155 -0.41 -25.90 2.48
N GLY A 156 -0.67 -25.00 3.43
CA GLY A 156 -0.31 -23.58 3.35
C GLY A 156 0.52 -23.12 4.54
N LEU A 157 0.63 -21.79 4.69
CA LEU A 157 1.38 -21.15 5.78
C LEU A 157 0.55 -20.02 6.39
N ALA A 158 0.19 -20.16 7.66
CA ALA A 158 -0.41 -19.08 8.44
C ALA A 158 0.72 -18.29 9.12
N LEU A 159 0.77 -16.97 8.92
CA LEU A 159 1.76 -16.06 9.51
C LEU A 159 1.06 -15.04 10.39
N GLN A 160 1.72 -14.69 11.49
CA GLN A 160 1.41 -13.53 12.32
C GLN A 160 2.69 -12.72 12.49
N LEU A 161 2.60 -11.41 12.33
CA LEU A 161 3.72 -10.47 12.49
C LEU A 161 3.33 -9.35 13.44
N ARG A 162 4.26 -8.95 14.29
CA ARG A 162 4.12 -7.88 15.27
C ARG A 162 5.32 -6.94 15.19
N LEU A 163 5.09 -5.73 14.71
CA LEU A 163 5.98 -4.59 14.95
C LEU A 163 5.56 -3.99 16.31
N PRO A 164 6.45 -3.98 17.32
CA PRO A 164 6.20 -3.28 18.57
C PRO A 164 6.12 -1.76 18.33
N ALA A 165 5.72 -1.01 19.36
CA ALA A 165 5.75 0.45 19.28
C ALA A 165 7.16 0.92 18.89
N THR A 166 7.23 1.61 17.76
CA THR A 166 8.49 2.04 17.13
C THR A 166 8.35 3.52 16.79
N PRO A 167 9.36 4.37 17.03
CA PRO A 167 9.30 5.77 16.64
C PRO A 167 8.93 5.92 15.15
N ILE A 168 7.96 6.79 14.85
CA ILE A 168 7.52 7.00 13.47
C ILE A 168 8.68 7.57 12.62
N ALA A 169 9.55 8.38 13.23
CA ALA A 169 10.77 8.88 12.59
C ALA A 169 11.66 7.75 12.06
N ASP A 170 11.83 6.67 12.82
CA ASP A 170 12.64 5.51 12.41
C ASP A 170 11.98 4.76 11.26
N ALA A 171 10.65 4.62 11.27
CA ALA A 171 9.91 4.05 10.16
C ALA A 171 10.10 4.84 8.87
N TYR A 172 10.08 6.17 8.94
CA TYR A 172 10.36 7.02 7.79
C TYR A 172 11.83 6.91 7.32
N ALA A 173 12.79 6.89 8.25
CA ALA A 173 14.21 6.76 7.92
C ALA A 173 14.51 5.43 7.21
N VAL A 174 13.82 4.34 7.56
CA VAL A 174 14.00 3.03 6.94
C VAL A 174 13.22 2.90 5.62
N LEU A 175 11.97 3.36 5.57
CA LEU A 175 11.09 3.15 4.42
C LEU A 175 11.31 4.16 3.29
N ALA A 176 11.79 5.35 3.62
CA ALA A 176 11.97 6.43 2.65
C ALA A 176 13.17 7.34 3.03
N PRO A 177 14.39 6.79 3.18
CA PRO A 177 15.59 7.55 3.58
C PRO A 177 15.92 8.74 2.68
N GLN A 178 15.49 8.69 1.42
CA GLN A 178 15.75 9.71 0.40
C GLN A 178 14.82 10.93 0.49
N LEU A 179 13.85 10.95 1.41
CA LEU A 179 12.91 12.05 1.50
C LEU A 179 13.61 13.33 2.00
N PRO A 180 13.56 14.44 1.23
CA PRO A 180 14.21 15.68 1.64
C PRO A 180 13.62 16.23 2.94
N GLU A 181 12.32 15.98 3.20
CA GLU A 181 11.60 16.40 4.41
C GLU A 181 12.25 15.87 5.70
N LEU A 182 12.89 14.70 5.68
CA LEU A 182 13.47 14.10 6.89
C LEU A 182 14.65 14.90 7.46
N ARG A 183 15.22 15.83 6.68
CA ARG A 183 16.31 16.71 7.15
C ARG A 183 15.83 17.86 8.01
N GLN A 184 14.56 18.24 7.91
CA GLN A 184 14.00 19.42 8.57
C GLN A 184 12.82 19.07 9.49
N ALA A 185 12.08 18.01 9.17
CA ALA A 185 10.91 17.61 9.92
C ALA A 185 11.28 17.04 11.29
N ARG A 186 10.59 17.49 12.33
CA ARG A 186 10.53 16.81 13.63
C ARG A 186 9.30 15.91 13.61
N ILE A 187 9.53 14.61 13.56
CA ILE A 187 8.48 13.59 13.52
C ILE A 187 8.37 12.95 14.90
N GLY A 188 7.21 13.08 15.53
CA GLY A 188 6.93 12.49 16.83
C GLY A 188 5.88 11.37 16.77
N GLY A 189 5.77 10.63 17.86
CA GLY A 189 4.83 9.52 18.01
C GLY A 189 5.40 8.16 17.65
N GLU A 190 4.59 7.14 17.86
CA GLU A 190 4.96 5.74 17.69
C GLU A 190 3.97 5.02 16.77
N ILE A 191 4.50 4.07 16.01
CA ILE A 191 3.73 3.13 15.21
C ILE A 191 3.96 1.71 15.71
N ALA A 192 2.87 0.99 15.93
CA ALA A 192 2.86 -0.45 16.10
C ALA A 192 2.02 -1.09 15.00
N LEU A 193 2.31 -2.35 14.67
CA LEU A 193 1.61 -3.07 13.62
C LEU A 193 1.39 -4.51 14.04
N ARG A 194 0.16 -5.00 13.88
CA ARG A 194 -0.10 -6.44 13.83
C ARG A 194 -0.56 -6.81 12.43
N ALA A 195 0.02 -7.85 11.87
CA ALA A 195 -0.41 -8.40 10.59
C ALA A 195 -0.64 -9.90 10.70
N GLN A 196 -1.64 -10.41 9.99
CA GLN A 196 -1.95 -11.83 9.90
C GLN A 196 -2.21 -12.19 8.44
N TRP A 197 -1.66 -13.30 7.98
CA TRP A 197 -1.79 -13.72 6.59
C TRP A 197 -1.86 -15.24 6.48
N GLN A 198 -2.77 -15.75 5.66
CA GLN A 198 -2.83 -17.17 5.29
C GLN A 198 -2.37 -17.31 3.83
N LEU A 199 -1.22 -17.91 3.62
CA LEU A 199 -0.66 -18.14 2.29
C LEU A 199 -1.12 -19.51 1.75
N PRO A 200 -1.42 -19.60 0.43
CA PRO A 200 -1.12 -18.61 -0.61
C PRO A 200 -2.26 -17.65 -0.96
N ALA A 201 -3.51 -17.95 -0.58
CA ALA A 201 -4.70 -17.26 -1.11
C ALA A 201 -5.56 -16.54 -0.06
N GLY A 202 -5.21 -16.62 1.23
CA GLY A 202 -5.95 -15.97 2.29
C GLY A 202 -5.65 -14.47 2.41
N PRO A 203 -6.56 -13.69 3.01
CA PRO A 203 -6.42 -12.25 3.12
C PRO A 203 -5.32 -11.87 4.10
N LEU A 204 -4.56 -10.84 3.74
CA LEU A 204 -3.70 -10.08 4.63
C LEU A 204 -4.58 -9.14 5.49
N ARG A 205 -4.60 -9.38 6.80
CA ARG A 205 -5.23 -8.50 7.78
C ARG A 205 -4.14 -7.66 8.45
N VAL A 206 -4.30 -6.34 8.44
CA VAL A 206 -3.33 -5.40 9.03
C VAL A 206 -4.04 -4.50 10.02
N GLN A 207 -3.47 -4.39 11.22
CA GLN A 207 -3.94 -3.57 12.33
C GLN A 207 -2.81 -2.62 12.74
N PRO A 208 -2.69 -1.46 12.07
CA PRO A 208 -1.76 -0.43 12.48
C PRO A 208 -2.34 0.32 13.69
N GLN A 209 -1.45 0.69 14.60
CA GLN A 209 -1.74 1.55 15.74
C GLN A 209 -0.75 2.71 15.67
N LEU A 210 -1.29 3.93 15.60
CA LEU A 210 -0.48 5.15 15.59
C LEU A 210 -0.86 5.94 16.83
N GLU A 211 0.13 6.27 17.65
CA GLU A 211 -0.04 7.02 18.88
C GLU A 211 0.83 8.28 18.83
N GLY A 212 0.23 9.44 19.08
CA GLY A 212 0.96 10.71 19.15
C GLY A 212 1.65 11.14 17.85
N PHE A 213 1.17 10.72 16.67
CA PHE A 213 1.81 11.09 15.40
C PHE A 213 1.76 12.60 15.19
N THR A 214 2.94 13.23 15.19
CA THR A 214 3.11 14.67 15.00
C THR A 214 4.20 14.96 13.98
N VAL A 215 4.08 16.08 13.27
CA VAL A 215 5.07 16.53 12.28
C VAL A 215 5.20 18.04 12.42
N GLN A 216 6.42 18.56 12.53
CA GLN A 216 6.70 19.99 12.60
C GLN A 216 7.90 20.34 11.74
N GLY A 217 7.95 21.54 11.17
CA GLY A 217 9.10 22.06 10.45
C GLY A 217 9.06 21.87 8.92
N LEU A 218 7.90 21.59 8.32
CA LEU A 218 7.75 21.67 6.85
C LEU A 218 7.16 22.99 6.38
N GLY A 219 6.77 23.89 7.29
CA GLY A 219 6.39 25.26 6.96
C GLY A 219 4.92 25.42 6.54
N THR A 220 4.04 24.48 6.91
CA THR A 220 2.62 24.53 6.51
C THR A 220 1.86 25.69 7.16
N GLU A 221 2.38 26.31 8.21
CA GLU A 221 1.85 27.53 8.81
C GLU A 221 1.75 28.69 7.81
N ALA A 222 2.64 28.73 6.80
CA ALA A 222 2.58 29.72 5.74
C ALA A 222 1.27 29.66 4.93
N TRP A 223 0.57 28.51 4.94
CA TRP A 223 -0.69 28.33 4.25
C TRP A 223 -1.91 28.84 5.02
N ALA A 224 -1.74 29.27 6.27
CA ALA A 224 -2.83 29.88 7.06
C ALA A 224 -3.46 31.07 6.32
N HIS A 225 -2.64 31.84 5.59
CA HIS A 225 -3.08 33.02 4.84
C HIS A 225 -2.89 32.92 3.33
N ALA A 226 -2.45 31.77 2.81
CA ALA A 226 -2.24 31.58 1.38
C ALA A 226 -3.53 31.71 0.55
N SER A 227 -3.44 32.37 -0.60
CA SER A 227 -4.50 32.37 -1.61
C SER A 227 -4.25 31.29 -2.66
N SER A 228 -5.33 30.72 -3.21
CA SER A 228 -5.23 29.81 -4.34
C SER A 228 -4.87 30.55 -5.63
N SER A 229 -4.09 29.92 -6.50
CA SER A 229 -3.88 30.38 -7.88
C SER A 229 -5.03 30.02 -8.82
N CYS A 230 -5.97 29.20 -8.37
CA CYS A 230 -7.16 28.77 -9.13
C CYS A 230 -8.28 29.82 -9.21
N GLY A 231 -8.01 31.05 -8.77
CA GLY A 231 -8.96 32.17 -8.85
C GLY A 231 -9.58 32.52 -7.49
N ALA A 232 -10.79 33.09 -7.55
CA ALA A 232 -11.45 33.63 -6.36
C ALA A 232 -11.77 32.53 -5.33
N PRO A 233 -11.61 32.80 -4.02
CA PRO A 233 -11.93 31.84 -2.98
C PRO A 233 -13.43 31.55 -2.98
N SER A 234 -13.78 30.28 -2.78
CA SER A 234 -15.17 29.83 -2.76
C SER A 234 -15.97 30.32 -1.55
N ARG A 235 -15.30 30.63 -0.44
CA ARG A 235 -15.89 31.09 0.83
C ARG A 235 -17.04 30.19 1.31
N LEU A 236 -16.92 28.90 1.03
CA LEU A 236 -17.93 27.90 1.37
C LEU A 236 -17.91 27.61 2.88
N ARG A 237 -19.07 27.40 3.45
CA ARG A 237 -19.26 27.02 4.86
C ARG A 237 -19.70 25.57 4.93
N GLN A 238 -19.52 24.93 6.10
CA GLN A 238 -19.84 23.51 6.29
C GLN A 238 -21.30 23.15 5.95
N GLY A 239 -22.25 24.09 6.09
CA GLY A 239 -23.64 23.89 5.75
C GLY A 239 -23.97 23.94 4.24
N ASP A 240 -23.05 24.47 3.42
CA ASP A 240 -23.27 24.61 1.99
C ASP A 240 -23.29 23.23 1.31
N TRP A 241 -24.17 23.06 0.32
CA TRP A 241 -24.40 21.76 -0.32
C TRP A 241 -23.14 21.14 -0.91
N LEU A 242 -22.29 21.97 -1.54
CA LEU A 242 -21.05 21.49 -2.15
C LEU A 242 -20.08 20.93 -1.09
N VAL A 243 -19.97 21.57 0.07
CA VAL A 243 -19.11 21.06 1.15
C VAL A 243 -19.59 19.69 1.62
N ARG A 244 -20.89 19.56 1.87
CA ARG A 244 -21.50 18.29 2.32
C ARG A 244 -21.31 17.19 1.28
N ALA A 245 -21.46 17.51 -0.01
CA ALA A 245 -21.26 16.57 -1.09
C ALA A 245 -19.80 16.15 -1.24
N VAL A 246 -18.84 17.07 -1.14
CA VAL A 246 -17.40 16.77 -1.19
C VAL A 246 -16.98 15.89 -0.01
N LEU A 247 -17.41 16.22 1.22
CA LEU A 247 -17.16 15.37 2.39
C LEU A 247 -17.78 13.98 2.21
N ALA A 248 -19.01 13.89 1.70
CA ALA A 248 -19.66 12.60 1.44
C ALA A 248 -18.92 11.74 0.39
N ALA A 249 -18.34 12.40 -0.63
CA ALA A 249 -17.68 11.77 -1.76
C ALA A 249 -16.25 11.30 -1.45
N GLU A 250 -15.48 12.15 -0.76
CA GLU A 250 -14.03 12.02 -0.62
C GLU A 250 -13.59 11.65 0.80
N ASP A 251 -14.27 12.13 1.84
CA ASP A 251 -13.80 12.00 3.22
C ASP A 251 -14.92 12.21 4.26
N GLN A 252 -15.71 11.16 4.50
CA GLN A 252 -16.91 11.23 5.36
C GLN A 252 -16.57 11.49 6.84
N ARG A 253 -15.34 11.16 7.23
CA ARG A 253 -14.83 11.26 8.60
C ARG A 253 -13.81 12.38 8.75
N PHE A 254 -13.81 13.34 7.82
CA PHE A 254 -12.85 14.43 7.76
C PHE A 254 -12.63 15.11 9.12
N PHE A 255 -13.69 15.37 9.89
CA PHE A 255 -13.58 16.04 11.19
C PHE A 255 -13.15 15.13 12.36
N GLU A 256 -13.04 13.83 12.15
CA GLU A 256 -12.77 12.83 13.20
C GLU A 256 -11.31 12.34 13.22
N HIS A 257 -10.53 12.63 12.19
CA HIS A 257 -9.17 12.10 12.06
C HIS A 257 -8.10 13.21 11.96
N PRO A 258 -6.84 12.96 12.35
CA PRO A 258 -5.76 13.95 12.31
C PRO A 258 -5.00 13.93 10.97
N GLY A 259 -5.72 13.99 9.85
CA GLY A 259 -5.13 13.95 8.49
C GLY A 259 -4.88 12.57 7.91
N TYR A 260 -5.03 11.50 8.69
CA TYR A 260 -5.00 10.11 8.23
C TYR A 260 -6.15 9.30 8.82
N ASP A 261 -6.82 8.48 8.01
CA ASP A 261 -7.91 7.62 8.48
C ASP A 261 -7.52 6.14 8.43
N ILE A 262 -7.18 5.59 9.60
CA ILE A 262 -6.82 4.18 9.76
C ILE A 262 -7.97 3.23 9.42
N ARG A 263 -9.21 3.60 9.70
CA ARG A 263 -10.35 2.72 9.40
C ARG A 263 -10.60 2.66 7.90
N GLU A 264 -10.50 3.80 7.21
CA GLU A 264 -10.62 3.83 5.75
C GLU A 264 -9.42 3.14 5.07
N LEU A 265 -8.22 3.26 5.62
CA LEU A 265 -7.05 2.51 5.15
C LEU A 265 -7.27 0.99 5.25
N GLN A 266 -7.79 0.51 6.38
CA GLN A 266 -8.11 -0.91 6.57
C GLN A 266 -9.24 -1.37 5.64
N ALA A 267 -10.29 -0.57 5.49
CA ALA A 267 -11.41 -0.88 4.59
C ALA A 267 -10.98 -0.92 3.11
N ALA A 268 -10.10 0.00 2.70
CA ALA A 268 -9.50 0.02 1.37
C ALA A 268 -8.64 -1.22 1.14
N LEU A 269 -7.80 -1.60 2.12
CA LEU A 269 -6.97 -2.80 2.06
C LEU A 269 -7.81 -4.07 1.92
N SER A 270 -8.89 -4.22 2.70
CA SER A 270 -9.76 -5.40 2.60
C SER A 270 -10.50 -5.47 1.26
N ALA A 271 -11.01 -4.33 0.78
CA ALA A 271 -11.74 -4.28 -0.49
C ALA A 271 -10.83 -4.57 -1.70
N ASN A 272 -9.63 -3.99 -1.71
CA ASN A 272 -8.67 -4.15 -2.82
C ASN A 272 -8.14 -5.58 -2.93
N GLN A 273 -8.00 -6.29 -1.80
CA GLN A 273 -7.63 -7.71 -1.81
C GLN A 273 -8.74 -8.58 -2.41
N ALA A 274 -10.00 -8.35 -2.02
CA ALA A 274 -11.14 -9.11 -2.56
C ALA A 274 -11.30 -8.90 -4.08
N LEU A 275 -10.93 -7.72 -4.58
CA LEU A 275 -11.05 -7.33 -5.99
C LEU A 275 -9.81 -7.61 -6.84
N GLY A 276 -8.73 -8.14 -6.23
CA GLY A 276 -7.46 -8.45 -6.90
C GLY A 276 -6.68 -7.23 -7.39
N GLY A 277 -6.93 -6.03 -6.86
CA GLY A 277 -6.29 -4.80 -7.32
C GLY A 277 -6.78 -3.54 -6.60
N VAL A 278 -6.07 -2.42 -6.80
CA VAL A 278 -6.42 -1.13 -6.18
C VAL A 278 -7.66 -0.53 -6.87
N ARG A 279 -8.82 -0.61 -6.21
CA ARG A 279 -10.09 -0.01 -6.67
C ARG A 279 -10.66 1.02 -5.71
N ARG A 280 -10.42 0.87 -4.40
CA ARG A 280 -10.81 1.80 -3.35
C ARG A 280 -9.57 2.52 -2.83
N GLY A 281 -9.63 3.86 -2.77
CA GLY A 281 -8.63 4.68 -2.10
C GLY A 281 -8.93 4.79 -0.59
N GLY A 282 -7.88 5.04 0.20
CA GLY A 282 -8.00 5.36 1.64
C GLY A 282 -7.35 6.70 1.98
N SER A 283 -7.24 7.62 1.01
CA SER A 283 -6.62 8.93 1.22
C SER A 283 -7.63 9.95 1.72
N THR A 284 -7.22 10.77 2.69
CA THR A 284 -8.03 11.86 3.27
C THR A 284 -7.98 13.13 2.42
N LEU A 285 -8.89 14.08 2.66
CA LEU A 285 -8.83 15.40 2.01
C LEU A 285 -7.51 16.13 2.32
N SER A 286 -6.97 15.96 3.52
CA SER A 286 -5.70 16.57 3.93
C SER A 286 -4.52 16.00 3.13
N GLN A 287 -4.50 14.69 2.87
CA GLN A 287 -3.51 14.06 1.98
C GLN A 287 -3.69 14.48 0.53
N GLN A 288 -4.93 14.57 0.04
CA GLN A 288 -5.22 15.07 -1.30
C GLN A 288 -4.77 16.53 -1.46
N LEU A 289 -4.94 17.39 -0.45
CA LEU A 289 -4.45 18.76 -0.46
C LEU A 289 -2.91 18.79 -0.51
N ALA A 290 -2.23 18.02 0.36
CA ALA A 290 -0.78 17.90 0.36
C ALA A 290 -0.24 17.45 -1.01
N LYS A 291 -0.93 16.50 -1.64
CA LYS A 291 -0.63 16.05 -3.01
C LYS A 291 -0.61 17.22 -3.99
N ARG A 292 -1.64 18.07 -3.93
CA ARG A 292 -1.82 19.18 -4.87
C ARG A 292 -0.85 20.33 -4.63
N LEU A 293 -0.58 20.66 -3.38
CA LEU A 293 0.24 21.83 -3.04
C LEU A 293 1.74 21.55 -3.12
N VAL A 294 2.17 20.31 -2.85
CA VAL A 294 3.61 20.02 -2.68
C VAL A 294 4.09 18.85 -3.51
N THR A 295 3.46 17.68 -3.40
CA THR A 295 4.13 16.45 -3.87
C THR A 295 3.85 16.09 -5.33
N GLY A 296 2.85 16.69 -5.97
CA GLY A 296 2.50 16.46 -7.37
C GLY A 296 1.87 15.09 -7.67
N ASP A 297 1.83 14.75 -8.96
CA ASP A 297 1.08 13.61 -9.52
C ASP A 297 1.90 12.33 -9.75
N GLU A 298 3.17 12.29 -9.31
CA GLU A 298 4.00 11.07 -9.36
C GLU A 298 3.29 9.90 -8.64
N ARG A 299 3.39 8.66 -9.14
CA ARG A 299 2.71 7.50 -8.55
C ARG A 299 3.67 6.58 -7.78
N SER A 300 4.28 7.10 -6.73
CA SER A 300 5.21 6.36 -5.87
C SER A 300 4.78 6.28 -4.41
N ALA A 301 5.22 5.21 -3.74
CA ALA A 301 5.00 4.98 -2.31
C ALA A 301 5.71 6.03 -1.44
N THR A 302 6.91 6.44 -1.84
CA THR A 302 7.68 7.51 -1.20
C THR A 302 6.92 8.83 -1.23
N ARG A 303 6.34 9.20 -2.38
CA ARG A 303 5.48 10.38 -2.48
C ARG A 303 4.25 10.28 -1.57
N LYS A 304 3.61 9.11 -1.44
CA LYS A 304 2.51 8.93 -0.47
C LYS A 304 2.92 9.13 0.97
N LEU A 305 4.14 8.71 1.35
CA LEU A 305 4.69 8.98 2.67
C LEU A 305 4.95 10.49 2.89
N ARG A 306 5.40 11.22 1.86
CA ARG A 306 5.52 12.69 1.90
C ARG A 306 4.17 13.37 2.10
N GLU A 307 3.14 12.97 1.36
CA GLU A 307 1.78 13.50 1.52
C GLU A 307 1.28 13.38 2.96
N LEU A 308 1.57 12.24 3.61
CA LEU A 308 1.18 12.00 4.99
C LEU A 308 1.88 12.95 5.97
N LEU A 309 3.17 13.28 5.76
CA LEU A 309 3.88 14.24 6.61
C LEU A 309 3.23 15.62 6.56
N TYR A 310 3.00 16.15 5.35
CA TYR A 310 2.33 17.44 5.17
C TYR A 310 0.88 17.41 5.66
N ALA A 311 0.15 16.30 5.45
CA ALA A 311 -1.21 16.16 5.95
C ALA A 311 -1.27 16.28 7.46
N VAL A 312 -0.36 15.63 8.20
CA VAL A 312 -0.32 15.71 9.67
C VAL A 312 0.07 17.10 10.15
N GLU A 313 1.08 17.74 9.57
CA GLU A 313 1.48 19.09 10.00
C GLU A 313 0.40 20.13 9.68
N MET A 314 -0.29 20.04 8.53
CA MET A 314 -1.43 20.91 8.21
C MET A 314 -2.54 20.81 9.26
N GLU A 315 -2.82 19.62 9.77
CA GLU A 315 -3.84 19.41 10.80
C GLU A 315 -3.48 20.08 12.12
N GLN A 316 -2.19 20.18 12.40
CA GLN A 316 -1.66 20.83 13.60
C GLN A 316 -1.59 22.35 13.46
N THR A 317 -1.32 22.85 12.25
CA THR A 317 -1.02 24.28 12.01
C THR A 317 -2.21 25.09 11.47
N LEU A 318 -3.11 24.47 10.69
CA LEU A 318 -4.17 25.17 9.96
C LEU A 318 -5.57 24.95 10.55
N GLY A 319 -5.81 23.75 11.09
CA GLY A 319 -7.13 23.29 11.52
C GLY A 319 -8.08 22.95 10.36
N LYS A 320 -9.14 22.19 10.68
CA LYS A 320 -10.06 21.58 9.70
C LYS A 320 -10.74 22.54 8.75
N ALA A 321 -11.24 23.67 9.27
CA ALA A 321 -11.94 24.65 8.45
C ALA A 321 -11.04 25.24 7.37
N ARG A 322 -9.77 25.51 7.70
CA ARG A 322 -8.81 26.08 6.77
C ARG A 322 -8.36 25.07 5.73
N ILE A 323 -8.09 23.83 6.15
CA ILE A 323 -7.74 22.72 5.23
C ILE A 323 -8.86 22.51 4.21
N LEU A 324 -10.11 22.46 4.67
CA LEU A 324 -11.27 22.28 3.80
C LEU A 324 -11.42 23.42 2.80
N GLN A 325 -11.24 24.68 3.24
CA GLN A 325 -11.28 25.84 2.35
C GLN A 325 -10.16 25.76 1.29
N LEU A 326 -8.92 25.47 1.71
CA LEU A 326 -7.78 25.32 0.80
C LEU A 326 -7.99 24.19 -0.20
N TYR A 327 -8.54 23.05 0.24
CA TYR A 327 -8.90 21.95 -0.65
C TYR A 327 -9.90 22.40 -1.70
N LEU A 328 -11.03 22.99 -1.29
CA LEU A 328 -12.07 23.43 -2.22
C LEU A 328 -11.56 24.48 -3.21
N ASP A 329 -10.63 25.34 -2.78
CA ASP A 329 -10.05 26.37 -3.64
C ASP A 329 -8.94 25.85 -4.58
N ASN A 330 -8.42 24.63 -4.37
CA ASN A 330 -7.35 24.04 -5.20
C ASN A 330 -7.74 22.74 -5.91
N ALA A 331 -8.91 22.18 -5.56
CA ALA A 331 -9.39 20.93 -6.11
C ALA A 331 -9.53 21.02 -7.65
N PRO A 332 -9.06 20.00 -8.40
CA PRO A 332 -9.23 19.94 -9.84
C PRO A 332 -10.64 19.46 -10.17
N TRP A 333 -11.34 20.20 -11.02
CA TRP A 333 -12.70 19.87 -11.48
C TRP A 333 -12.73 19.46 -12.96
N GLY A 334 -11.55 19.27 -13.58
CA GLY A 334 -11.38 18.79 -14.95
C GLY A 334 -11.29 19.93 -15.97
N MET A 335 -10.82 19.62 -17.18
CA MET A 335 -10.63 20.59 -18.29
C MET A 335 -9.71 21.77 -17.95
N GLY A 336 -8.76 21.57 -17.02
CA GLY A 336 -7.91 22.66 -16.52
C GLY A 336 -8.61 23.61 -15.54
N VAL A 337 -9.89 23.38 -15.19
CA VAL A 337 -10.58 24.13 -14.15
C VAL A 337 -10.16 23.58 -12.79
N CYS A 338 -9.74 24.47 -11.91
CA CYS A 338 -9.52 24.18 -10.49
C CYS A 338 -10.20 25.23 -9.62
N GLY A 339 -10.49 24.88 -8.37
CA GLY A 339 -11.22 25.74 -7.44
C GLY A 339 -12.75 25.66 -7.60
N ALA A 340 -13.45 25.49 -6.48
CA ALA A 340 -14.88 25.24 -6.44
C ALA A 340 -15.73 26.38 -7.02
N GLU A 341 -15.34 27.64 -6.81
CA GLU A 341 -16.06 28.80 -7.36
C GLU A 341 -15.93 28.87 -8.89
N ALA A 342 -14.71 28.68 -9.42
CA ALA A 342 -14.48 28.66 -10.85
C ALA A 342 -15.25 27.50 -11.51
N ALA A 343 -15.26 26.33 -10.87
CA ALA A 343 -16.02 25.18 -11.35
C ALA A 343 -17.54 25.41 -11.33
N ALA A 344 -18.08 25.91 -10.22
CA ALA A 344 -19.51 26.22 -10.13
C ALA A 344 -19.98 27.20 -11.21
N ARG A 345 -19.18 28.24 -11.48
CA ARG A 345 -19.46 29.20 -12.56
C ARG A 345 -19.30 28.56 -13.94
N GLY A 346 -18.25 27.77 -14.15
CA GLY A 346 -17.96 27.15 -15.44
C GLY A 346 -18.99 26.10 -15.85
N TYR A 347 -19.46 25.26 -14.91
CA TYR A 347 -20.40 24.18 -15.21
C TYR A 347 -21.87 24.60 -15.11
N PHE A 348 -22.21 25.52 -14.20
CA PHE A 348 -23.61 25.85 -13.90
C PHE A 348 -23.96 27.33 -13.99
N GLY A 349 -22.99 28.21 -14.27
CA GLY A 349 -23.21 29.66 -14.29
C GLY A 349 -23.61 30.24 -12.91
N ARG A 350 -23.35 29.51 -11.82
CA ARG A 350 -23.75 29.90 -10.45
C ARG A 350 -22.54 30.02 -9.54
N SER A 351 -22.67 30.85 -8.49
CA SER A 351 -21.68 30.82 -7.40
C SER A 351 -21.73 29.47 -6.69
N ALA A 352 -20.59 28.99 -6.19
CA ALA A 352 -20.50 27.73 -5.45
C ALA A 352 -21.44 27.69 -4.23
N ARG A 353 -21.69 28.85 -3.62
CA ARG A 353 -22.60 28.99 -2.46
C ARG A 353 -24.09 28.91 -2.82
N GLN A 354 -24.42 29.03 -4.10
CA GLN A 354 -25.79 29.02 -4.63
C GLN A 354 -26.10 27.75 -5.42
N LEU A 355 -25.21 26.75 -5.35
CA LEU A 355 -25.46 25.45 -5.96
C LEU A 355 -26.63 24.75 -5.28
N GLU A 356 -27.53 24.23 -6.10
CA GLU A 356 -28.59 23.34 -5.66
C GLU A 356 -28.01 21.97 -5.26
N PRO A 357 -28.70 21.18 -4.42
CA PRO A 357 -28.20 19.90 -3.94
C PRO A 357 -27.70 18.97 -5.07
N ALA A 358 -28.47 18.87 -6.16
CA ALA A 358 -28.11 18.03 -7.30
C ALA A 358 -26.86 18.53 -8.03
N GLN A 359 -26.72 19.84 -8.23
CA GLN A 359 -25.54 20.45 -8.85
C GLN A 359 -24.29 20.25 -7.97
N ALA A 360 -24.44 20.38 -6.65
CA ALA A 360 -23.37 20.11 -5.68
C ALA A 360 -22.92 18.65 -5.69
N VAL A 361 -23.87 17.70 -5.71
CA VAL A 361 -23.55 16.26 -5.82
C VAL A 361 -22.89 15.94 -7.15
N TRP A 362 -23.42 16.49 -8.25
CA TRP A 362 -22.84 16.32 -9.58
C TRP A 362 -21.38 16.79 -9.60
N LEU A 363 -21.13 17.97 -9.05
CA LEU A 363 -19.78 18.53 -9.01
C LEU A 363 -18.86 17.66 -8.14
N ALA A 364 -19.28 17.29 -6.94
CA ALA A 364 -18.51 16.41 -6.05
C ALA A 364 -18.20 15.04 -6.67
N ALA A 365 -19.11 14.48 -7.48
CA ALA A 365 -18.90 13.22 -8.18
C ALA A 365 -17.75 13.29 -9.21
N MET A 366 -17.45 14.48 -9.75
CA MET A 366 -16.33 14.69 -10.69
C MET A 366 -14.96 14.44 -10.05
N LEU A 367 -14.80 14.69 -8.75
CA LEU A 367 -13.50 14.70 -8.06
C LEU A 367 -12.77 13.35 -8.14
N HIS A 368 -13.50 12.24 -8.28
CA HIS A 368 -12.91 10.91 -8.38
C HIS A 368 -11.99 10.76 -9.60
N ARG A 369 -12.39 11.34 -10.76
CA ARG A 369 -11.61 11.33 -12.01
C ARG A 369 -11.89 12.59 -12.85
N PRO A 370 -11.41 13.77 -12.43
CA PRO A 370 -11.89 15.05 -12.94
C PRO A 370 -11.82 15.18 -14.47
N ASP A 371 -10.69 14.82 -15.07
CA ASP A 371 -10.53 14.91 -16.53
C ASP A 371 -11.33 13.86 -17.31
N ALA A 372 -11.54 12.68 -16.73
CA ALA A 372 -12.34 11.65 -17.38
C ALA A 372 -13.83 12.02 -17.35
N GLU A 373 -14.32 12.46 -16.20
CA GLU A 373 -15.71 12.91 -16.05
C GLU A 373 -15.99 14.16 -16.88
N ALA A 374 -15.07 15.12 -16.93
CA ALA A 374 -15.26 16.31 -17.75
C ALA A 374 -15.20 16.04 -19.27
N ARG A 375 -14.46 15.01 -19.70
CA ARG A 375 -14.51 14.53 -21.10
C ARG A 375 -15.84 13.84 -21.40
N ALA A 376 -16.30 12.96 -20.50
CA ALA A 376 -17.59 12.30 -20.64
C ALA A 376 -18.73 13.34 -20.75
N TRP A 377 -18.72 14.34 -19.87
CA TRP A 377 -19.65 15.46 -19.90
C TRP A 377 -19.67 16.16 -21.26
N ARG A 378 -18.51 16.50 -21.81
CA ARG A 378 -18.41 17.14 -23.14
C ARG A 378 -18.89 16.25 -24.28
N SER A 379 -18.67 14.93 -24.21
CA SER A 379 -19.02 14.02 -25.29
C SER A 379 -20.48 13.59 -25.30
N SER A 380 -21.09 13.42 -24.12
CA SER A 380 -22.42 12.80 -23.99
C SER A 380 -23.40 13.62 -23.17
N GLY A 381 -23.01 14.79 -22.65
CA GLY A 381 -23.85 15.58 -21.76
C GLY A 381 -24.12 14.91 -20.41
N GLY A 382 -23.26 13.98 -19.97
CA GLY A 382 -23.44 13.25 -18.71
C GLY A 382 -22.13 12.90 -18.01
N ILE A 383 -22.20 12.63 -16.71
CA ILE A 383 -21.10 12.06 -15.90
C ILE A 383 -21.47 10.63 -15.47
N ALA A 384 -20.58 9.94 -14.76
CA ALA A 384 -20.88 8.65 -14.15
C ALA A 384 -22.04 8.74 -13.14
N LEU A 385 -23.28 8.51 -13.60
CA LEU A 385 -24.51 8.66 -12.80
C LEU A 385 -24.48 7.77 -11.56
N GLU A 386 -23.99 6.53 -11.67
CA GLU A 386 -23.83 5.62 -10.54
C GLU A 386 -22.99 6.23 -9.41
N ARG A 387 -21.90 6.94 -9.75
CA ARG A 387 -21.07 7.64 -8.77
C ARG A 387 -21.83 8.80 -8.13
N ALA A 388 -22.55 9.60 -8.91
CA ALA A 388 -23.34 10.71 -8.39
C ALA A 388 -24.48 10.24 -7.48
N GLU A 389 -25.19 9.18 -7.84
CA GLU A 389 -26.22 8.56 -7.00
C GLU A 389 -25.62 8.01 -5.70
N TRP A 390 -24.44 7.38 -5.78
CA TRP A 390 -23.70 6.94 -4.61
C TRP A 390 -23.40 8.14 -3.69
N VAL A 391 -22.86 9.24 -4.20
CA VAL A 391 -22.57 10.46 -3.41
C VAL A 391 -23.83 11.03 -2.76
N ALA A 392 -24.95 11.12 -3.50
CA ALA A 392 -26.24 11.57 -2.94
C ALA A 392 -26.70 10.69 -1.77
N GLY A 393 -26.53 9.36 -1.90
CA GLY A 393 -26.85 8.40 -0.85
C GLY A 393 -26.00 8.58 0.42
N GLN A 394 -24.75 9.04 0.27
CA GLN A 394 -23.79 9.26 1.35
C GLN A 394 -23.94 10.61 2.08
N LEU A 395 -24.80 11.52 1.63
CA LEU A 395 -24.99 12.84 2.28
C LEU A 395 -25.44 12.70 3.74
N ARG A 396 -24.61 13.19 4.68
CA ARG A 396 -24.89 13.24 6.14
C ARG A 396 -25.12 14.68 6.62
N GLY A 397 -25.35 14.85 7.93
CA GLY A 397 -25.41 16.17 8.58
C GLY A 397 -26.73 16.91 8.35
N GLY A 398 -27.83 16.37 8.87
CA GLY A 398 -29.15 17.01 8.80
C GLY A 398 -29.87 16.90 7.44
N THR A 399 -29.28 16.23 6.44
CA THR A 399 -29.95 15.96 5.15
C THR A 399 -31.16 15.08 5.38
N ARG A 400 -32.36 15.62 5.17
CA ARG A 400 -33.58 14.81 5.28
C ARG A 400 -33.58 13.75 4.19
N ALA A 401 -34.18 12.59 4.45
CA ALA A 401 -34.33 11.54 3.43
C ALA A 401 -35.01 12.08 2.15
N ARG A 402 -35.93 13.04 2.30
CA ARG A 402 -36.57 13.76 1.20
C ARG A 402 -35.59 14.58 0.35
N GLU A 403 -34.64 15.26 0.98
CA GLU A 403 -33.63 16.07 0.27
C GLU A 403 -32.65 15.18 -0.50
N ARG A 404 -32.29 14.02 0.06
CA ARG A 404 -31.49 13.01 -0.66
C ARG A 404 -32.21 12.49 -1.89
N ARG A 405 -33.49 12.12 -1.76
CA ARG A 405 -34.32 11.66 -2.89
C ARG A 405 -34.48 12.75 -3.95
N ALA A 406 -34.79 13.97 -3.54
CA ALA A 406 -34.93 15.10 -4.45
C ALA A 406 -33.61 15.40 -5.20
N ALA A 407 -32.46 15.30 -4.53
CA ALA A 407 -31.16 15.43 -5.18
C ALA A 407 -30.93 14.31 -6.21
N THR A 408 -31.25 13.05 -5.88
CA THR A 408 -31.15 11.92 -6.81
C THR A 408 -32.07 12.06 -8.02
N GLU A 409 -33.32 12.48 -7.83
CA GLU A 409 -34.27 12.71 -8.92
C GLU A 409 -33.80 13.85 -9.83
N ALA A 410 -33.36 14.97 -9.27
CA ALA A 410 -32.82 16.09 -10.04
C ALA A 410 -31.48 15.76 -10.74
N LEU A 411 -30.64 14.89 -10.16
CA LEU A 411 -29.42 14.39 -10.83
C LEU A 411 -29.74 13.61 -12.11
N ARG A 412 -30.79 12.79 -12.10
CA ARG A 412 -31.23 12.05 -13.29
C ARG A 412 -31.70 12.98 -14.39
N ALA A 413 -32.30 14.11 -14.04
CA ALA A 413 -32.66 15.16 -15.00
C ALA A 413 -31.43 15.89 -15.56
N LEU A 414 -30.39 16.13 -14.74
CA LEU A 414 -29.12 16.73 -15.18
C LEU A 414 -28.27 15.81 -16.06
N ALA A 415 -28.50 14.50 -16.01
CA ALA A 415 -27.75 13.50 -16.77
C ALA A 415 -28.37 13.15 -18.13
N GLN A 416 -29.50 13.76 -18.49
CA GLN A 416 -30.10 13.61 -19.81
C GLN A 416 -29.41 14.58 -20.79
N PRO A 417 -29.06 14.14 -22.01
CA PRO A 417 -28.53 15.04 -23.01
C PRO A 417 -29.53 16.17 -23.26
N ALA A 418 -29.04 17.41 -23.36
CA ALA A 418 -29.87 18.52 -23.79
C ALA A 418 -30.51 18.17 -25.16
N PRO A 419 -31.80 18.46 -25.37
CA PRO A 419 -32.51 18.12 -26.60
C PRO A 419 -31.91 18.78 -27.85
#